data_AF-A0A5A9FQE7-F1
#
_entry.id   AF-A0A5A9FQE7-F1
#
_cell.length_a   1.000
_cell.length_b   1.000
_cell.length_c   1.000
_cell.angle_alpha   90.00
_cell.angle_beta   90.00
_cell.angle_gamma   90.00
#
_symmetry.space_group_name_H-M   'P 1'
#
loop_
_entity.id
_entity.type
_entity.pdbx_description
1 polymer ?
#
loop_
_entity_poly.entity_id
_entity_poly.type
_entity_poly.pdbx_seq_one_letter_code
_entity_poly.pdbx_strand_id
1 'polypeptide(L)'
;MDYALQNMDVGLVLLDSARRVLTLNPAAVRLLGERAAGLVGAYLHDLHPPSHRAKVELLLAAAGDPAASASACSMMVALPGRVLVVKATALAPAATVAEGSAVTALMLMEAVRPVASDAQALAPPPSGSLSEPLVKLPVEKGQGIVLLDPADAVYLQADGHYTTVHTGDGAFFCGLPLSELEARLDPRSFVRTHRGYIVNLRHARAVERQDGRAAFVMAAPGAPRVPVSRNRADALKKRLAL
;
A
#
# COMPACT_ATOMS: atom_id res chain seq x y z
N MET A 1 -18.97 9.83 -33.04
CA MET A 1 -18.79 10.78 -31.92
C MET A 1 -18.91 9.95 -30.66
N ASP A 2 -17.78 9.49 -30.12
CA ASP A 2 -17.77 8.78 -28.85
C ASP A 2 -17.81 9.82 -27.72
N TYR A 3 -18.88 9.77 -26.92
CA TYR A 3 -19.06 10.67 -25.80
C TYR A 3 -18.07 10.28 -24.68
N ALA A 4 -17.04 11.10 -24.47
CA ALA A 4 -15.99 10.90 -23.47
C ALA A 4 -16.49 10.77 -22.01
N LEU A 5 -17.76 11.08 -21.75
CA LEU A 5 -18.40 10.96 -20.44
C LEU A 5 -18.95 9.55 -20.12
N GLN A 6 -18.99 8.62 -21.08
CA GLN A 6 -19.66 7.31 -20.90
C GLN A 6 -18.88 6.26 -20.10
N ASN A 7 -17.59 6.46 -19.81
CA ASN A 7 -16.73 5.37 -19.27
C ASN A 7 -16.12 5.61 -17.89
N MET A 8 -16.50 6.67 -17.16
CA MET A 8 -15.98 6.90 -15.80
C MET A 8 -17.02 6.52 -14.75
N ASP A 9 -16.89 5.31 -14.21
CA ASP A 9 -17.72 4.82 -13.12
C ASP A 9 -17.27 5.49 -11.80
N VAL A 10 -17.94 6.59 -11.40
CA VAL A 10 -17.61 7.33 -10.17
C VAL A 10 -18.47 6.83 -9.01
N GLY A 11 -17.81 6.22 -8.03
CA GLY A 11 -18.44 5.87 -6.76
C GLY A 11 -18.68 7.10 -5.91
N LEU A 12 -19.85 7.21 -5.31
CA LEU A 12 -20.20 8.26 -4.35
C LEU A 12 -20.58 7.61 -3.02
N VAL A 13 -19.97 8.08 -1.93
CA VAL A 13 -20.35 7.75 -0.55
C VAL A 13 -20.61 9.06 0.20
N LEU A 14 -21.79 9.19 0.81
CA LEU A 14 -22.15 10.37 1.59
C LEU A 14 -21.99 10.10 3.08
N LEU A 15 -21.42 11.06 3.78
CA LEU A 15 -21.20 11.04 5.22
C LEU A 15 -21.94 12.21 5.87
N ASP A 16 -22.52 11.99 7.06
CA ASP A 16 -22.98 13.10 7.90
C ASP A 16 -21.83 13.81 8.63
N SER A 17 -22.16 14.83 9.41
CA SER A 17 -21.20 15.59 10.23
C SER A 17 -20.52 14.74 11.31
N ALA A 18 -21.13 13.61 11.72
CA ALA A 18 -20.54 12.63 12.63
C ALA A 18 -19.71 11.55 11.90
N ARG A 19 -19.50 11.71 10.58
CA ARG A 19 -18.76 10.77 9.70
C ARG A 19 -19.40 9.39 9.63
N ARG A 20 -20.72 9.33 9.81
CA ARG A 20 -21.52 8.14 9.60
C ARG A 20 -21.89 8.05 8.13
N VAL A 21 -21.78 6.85 7.56
CA VAL A 21 -22.14 6.62 6.16
C VAL A 21 -23.65 6.67 5.99
N LEU A 22 -24.14 7.66 5.24
CA LEU A 22 -25.56 7.84 4.94
C LEU A 22 -26.01 6.97 3.76
N THR A 23 -25.24 6.98 2.68
CA THR A 23 -25.59 6.25 1.46
C THR A 23 -24.38 6.05 0.55
N LEU A 24 -24.50 5.12 -0.39
CA LEU A 24 -23.56 4.80 -1.45
C LEU A 24 -24.33 4.65 -2.76
N ASN A 25 -23.78 5.14 -3.88
CA ASN A 25 -24.34 4.84 -5.19
C ASN A 25 -23.92 3.43 -5.68
N PRO A 26 -24.60 2.84 -6.69
CA PRO A 26 -24.24 1.52 -7.22
C PRO A 26 -22.78 1.40 -7.71
N ALA A 27 -22.19 2.48 -8.23
CA ALA A 27 -20.79 2.48 -8.64
C ALA A 27 -19.83 2.32 -7.44
N ALA A 28 -20.12 2.97 -6.31
CA ALA A 28 -19.35 2.79 -5.08
C ALA A 28 -19.44 1.35 -4.58
N VAL A 29 -20.62 0.72 -4.67
CA VAL A 29 -20.80 -0.70 -4.33
C VAL A 29 -19.92 -1.60 -5.19
N ARG A 30 -19.86 -1.37 -6.51
CA ARG A 30 -18.97 -2.13 -7.43
C ARG A 30 -17.48 -1.92 -7.10
N LEU A 31 -17.08 -0.68 -6.82
CA LEU A 31 -15.69 -0.33 -6.51
C LEU A 31 -15.24 -0.86 -5.15
N LEU A 32 -16.14 -0.99 -4.18
CA LEU A 32 -15.83 -1.51 -2.84
C LEU A 32 -16.01 -3.04 -2.74
N GLY A 33 -16.81 -3.63 -3.61
CA GLY A 33 -17.07 -5.08 -3.65
C GLY A 33 -17.76 -5.57 -2.38
N GLU A 34 -17.35 -6.72 -1.85
CA GLU A 34 -17.93 -7.31 -0.62
C GLU A 34 -17.83 -6.39 0.60
N ARG A 35 -16.86 -5.48 0.62
CA ARG A 35 -16.70 -4.48 1.70
C ARG A 35 -17.82 -3.44 1.73
N ALA A 36 -18.64 -3.34 0.69
CA ALA A 36 -19.79 -2.45 0.66
C ALA A 36 -20.92 -2.91 1.59
N ALA A 37 -20.97 -4.21 1.91
CA ALA A 37 -22.00 -4.79 2.75
C ALA A 37 -21.92 -4.22 4.18
N GLY A 38 -23.02 -3.66 4.67
CA GLY A 38 -23.10 -3.12 6.03
C GLY A 38 -22.41 -1.77 6.25
N LEU A 39 -21.96 -1.09 5.18
CA LEU A 39 -21.36 0.25 5.32
C LEU A 39 -22.39 1.29 5.72
N VAL A 40 -23.60 1.22 5.17
CA VAL A 40 -24.66 2.21 5.46
C VAL A 40 -25.01 2.16 6.94
N GLY A 41 -24.87 3.30 7.61
CA GLY A 41 -25.09 3.47 9.04
C GLY A 41 -23.87 3.20 9.92
N ALA A 42 -22.74 2.73 9.38
CA ALA A 42 -21.49 2.56 10.12
C ALA A 42 -20.73 3.88 10.25
N TYR A 43 -19.95 4.03 11.32
CA TYR A 43 -19.03 5.15 11.47
C TYR A 43 -17.72 4.89 10.73
N LEU A 44 -17.21 5.90 10.02
CA LEU A 44 -16.01 5.74 9.21
C LEU A 44 -14.77 5.30 10.01
N HIS A 45 -14.67 5.69 11.28
CA HIS A 45 -13.55 5.29 12.15
C HIS A 45 -13.57 3.79 12.49
N ASP A 46 -14.76 3.18 12.58
CA ASP A 46 -14.90 1.75 12.87
C ASP A 46 -14.54 0.88 11.66
N LEU A 47 -14.64 1.46 10.47
CA LEU A 47 -14.28 0.82 9.21
C LEU A 47 -12.77 0.78 8.95
N HIS A 48 -11.97 1.47 9.78
CA HIS A 48 -10.52 1.60 9.58
C HIS A 48 -9.71 1.15 10.82
N PRO A 49 -8.59 0.42 10.63
CA PRO A 49 -7.65 0.13 11.71
C PRO A 49 -7.13 1.41 12.37
N PRO A 50 -6.76 1.39 13.66
CA PRO A 50 -6.31 2.57 14.40
C PRO A 50 -5.19 3.35 13.71
N SER A 51 -4.26 2.63 13.07
CA SER A 51 -3.11 3.21 12.33
C SER A 51 -3.50 4.10 11.14
N HIS A 52 -4.70 3.94 10.58
CA HIS A 52 -5.15 4.65 9.38
C HIS A 52 -6.19 5.75 9.68
N ARG A 53 -6.75 5.77 10.89
CA ARG A 53 -7.78 6.74 11.29
C ARG A 53 -7.28 8.18 11.16
N ALA A 54 -6.09 8.48 11.67
CA ALA A 54 -5.52 9.84 11.60
C ALA A 54 -5.39 10.37 10.16
N LYS A 55 -5.08 9.50 9.19
CA LYS A 55 -4.96 9.90 7.78
C LYS A 55 -6.33 10.22 7.16
N VAL A 56 -7.35 9.42 7.49
CA VAL A 56 -8.73 9.64 7.05
C VAL A 56 -9.28 10.94 7.65
N GLU A 57 -8.96 11.20 8.91
CA GLU A 57 -9.31 12.43 9.61
C GLU A 57 -8.73 13.68 8.96
N LEU A 58 -7.43 13.65 8.61
CA LEU A 58 -6.78 14.74 7.89
C LEU A 58 -7.41 14.99 6.53
N LEU A 59 -7.78 13.94 5.79
CA LEU A 59 -8.47 14.05 4.50
C LEU A 59 -9.84 14.75 4.65
N LEU A 60 -10.64 14.35 5.65
CA LEU A 60 -11.96 14.92 5.89
C LEU A 60 -11.87 16.37 6.40
N ALA A 61 -10.89 16.67 7.25
CA ALA A 61 -10.64 18.03 7.72
C ALA A 61 -10.27 18.95 6.54
N ALA A 62 -9.37 18.50 5.66
CA ALA A 62 -9.02 19.23 4.44
C ALA A 62 -10.23 19.47 3.54
N ALA A 63 -11.13 18.50 3.40
CA ALA A 63 -12.34 18.65 2.58
C ALA A 63 -13.32 19.70 3.08
N GLY A 64 -13.30 20.00 4.39
CA GLY A 64 -14.11 21.07 5.00
C GLY A 64 -13.45 22.45 4.98
N ASP A 65 -12.17 22.52 4.65
CA ASP A 65 -11.42 23.78 4.57
C ASP A 65 -11.45 24.33 3.13
N PRO A 66 -12.11 25.48 2.88
CA PRO A 66 -12.15 26.08 1.54
C PRO A 66 -10.78 26.52 1.02
N ALA A 67 -9.76 26.65 1.87
CA ALA A 67 -8.39 26.98 1.48
C ALA A 67 -7.52 25.73 1.18
N ALA A 68 -8.03 24.52 1.41
CA ALA A 68 -7.27 23.30 1.20
C ALA A 68 -6.97 23.04 -0.28
N SER A 69 -5.77 22.51 -0.55
CA SER A 69 -5.40 22.11 -1.91
C SER A 69 -6.17 20.85 -2.36
N ALA A 70 -6.42 20.72 -3.67
CA ALA A 70 -7.04 19.53 -4.25
C ALA A 70 -6.28 18.22 -3.91
N SER A 71 -4.97 18.31 -3.67
CA SER A 71 -4.13 17.18 -3.26
C SER A 71 -4.34 16.78 -1.79
N ALA A 72 -4.61 17.73 -0.91
CA ALA A 72 -4.93 17.48 0.50
C ALA A 72 -6.30 16.80 0.67
N CYS A 73 -7.22 17.07 -0.26
CA CYS A 73 -8.54 16.44 -0.35
C CYS A 73 -8.54 15.13 -1.13
N SER A 74 -7.38 14.55 -1.42
CA SER A 74 -7.24 13.31 -2.21
C SER A 74 -6.39 12.27 -1.48
N MET A 75 -6.80 11.02 -1.53
CA MET A 75 -6.06 9.88 -0.98
C MET A 75 -6.10 8.71 -1.96
N MET A 76 -4.98 8.03 -2.14
CA MET A 76 -4.95 6.75 -2.83
C MET A 76 -5.09 5.60 -1.84
N VAL A 77 -6.01 4.68 -2.14
CA VAL A 77 -6.24 3.45 -1.39
C VAL A 77 -5.94 2.28 -2.30
N ALA A 78 -4.90 1.52 -1.96
CA ALA A 78 -4.59 0.30 -2.67
C ALA A 78 -5.49 -0.83 -2.18
N LEU A 79 -6.19 -1.46 -3.13
CA LEU A 79 -6.94 -2.68 -2.92
C LEU A 79 -6.26 -3.82 -3.70
N PRO A 80 -6.52 -5.09 -3.37
CA PRO A 80 -6.02 -6.20 -4.16
C PRO A 80 -6.41 -6.04 -5.64
N GLY A 81 -5.41 -5.88 -6.50
CA GLY A 81 -5.60 -5.77 -7.95
C GLY A 81 -6.03 -4.40 -8.51
N ARG A 82 -6.26 -3.37 -7.68
CA ARG A 82 -6.64 -2.02 -8.15
C ARG A 82 -6.28 -0.91 -7.17
N VAL A 83 -6.16 0.31 -7.68
CA VAL A 83 -5.97 1.52 -6.85
C VAL A 83 -7.19 2.40 -7.00
N LEU A 84 -7.78 2.77 -5.87
CA LEU A 84 -8.84 3.76 -5.82
C LEU A 84 -8.23 5.11 -5.45
N VAL A 85 -8.61 6.14 -6.19
CA VAL A 85 -8.45 7.52 -5.77
C VAL A 85 -9.73 7.89 -5.04
N VAL A 86 -9.60 8.21 -3.76
CA VAL A 86 -10.67 8.74 -2.92
C VAL A 86 -10.48 10.24 -2.82
N LYS A 87 -11.46 11.01 -3.29
CA LYS A 87 -11.52 12.45 -3.07
C LYS A 87 -12.60 12.79 -2.07
N ALA A 88 -12.30 13.64 -1.11
CA ALA A 88 -13.26 14.14 -0.15
C ALA A 88 -13.65 15.59 -0.50
N THR A 89 -14.93 15.91 -0.39
CA THR A 89 -15.42 17.28 -0.54
C THR A 89 -16.56 17.53 0.44
N ALA A 90 -16.54 18.68 1.12
CA ALA A 90 -17.69 19.12 1.90
C ALA A 90 -18.77 19.69 0.98
N LEU A 91 -20.01 19.27 1.18
CA LEU A 91 -21.18 19.89 0.56
C LEU A 91 -21.79 20.86 1.55
N ALA A 92 -21.91 22.12 1.13
CA ALA A 92 -22.67 23.10 1.86
C ALA A 92 -24.17 22.72 1.82
N PRO A 93 -24.90 22.79 2.93
CA PRO A 93 -26.34 22.66 2.90
C PRO A 93 -26.93 23.74 1.99
N ALA A 94 -27.92 23.39 1.18
CA ALA A 94 -28.72 24.40 0.50
C ALA A 94 -29.36 25.30 1.56
N ALA A 95 -29.54 26.60 1.28
CA ALA A 95 -30.05 27.59 2.23
C ALA A 95 -31.41 27.25 2.89
N THR A 96 -32.11 26.23 2.39
CA THR A 96 -33.38 25.70 2.90
C THR A 96 -33.23 24.51 3.86
N VAL A 97 -32.01 24.01 4.10
CA VAL A 97 -31.72 22.88 4.99
C VAL A 97 -31.15 23.44 6.29
N ALA A 98 -31.72 23.01 7.43
CA ALA A 98 -31.36 23.49 8.76
C ALA A 98 -29.84 23.50 9.00
N GLU A 99 -29.35 24.59 9.62
CA GLU A 99 -27.95 24.77 10.02
C GLU A 99 -27.46 23.54 10.82
N GLY A 100 -26.37 22.92 10.34
CA GLY A 100 -25.77 21.73 10.95
C GLY A 100 -25.72 20.47 10.06
N SER A 101 -26.37 20.50 8.89
CA SER A 101 -26.44 19.38 7.94
C SER A 101 -25.25 19.33 6.97
N ALA A 102 -24.02 19.60 7.45
CA ALA A 102 -22.84 19.49 6.62
C ALA A 102 -22.65 18.01 6.23
N VAL A 103 -22.66 17.73 4.93
CA VAL A 103 -22.49 16.38 4.38
C VAL A 103 -21.15 16.34 3.67
N THR A 104 -20.33 15.33 3.93
CA THR A 104 -19.10 15.10 3.16
C THR A 104 -19.35 14.04 2.11
N ALA A 105 -19.03 14.32 0.85
CA ALA A 105 -19.00 13.31 -0.20
C ALA A 105 -17.58 12.77 -0.37
N LEU A 106 -17.47 11.45 -0.36
CA LEU A 106 -16.31 10.73 -0.87
C LEU A 106 -16.60 10.28 -2.29
N MET A 107 -15.78 10.73 -3.23
CA MET A 107 -15.77 10.26 -4.61
C MET A 107 -14.69 9.19 -4.76
N LEU A 108 -15.09 8.00 -5.19
CA LEU A 108 -14.22 6.87 -5.43
C LEU A 108 -14.08 6.73 -6.94
N MET A 109 -12.85 6.82 -7.43
CA MET A 109 -12.54 6.61 -8.84
C MET A 109 -11.48 5.53 -8.92
N GLU A 110 -11.69 4.55 -9.79
CA GLU A 110 -10.59 3.67 -10.15
C GLU A 110 -9.57 4.47 -10.96
N ALA A 111 -8.30 4.37 -10.59
CA ALA A 111 -7.24 5.06 -11.31
C ALA A 111 -7.11 4.44 -12.72
N VAL A 112 -7.76 5.06 -13.73
CA VAL A 112 -7.52 4.74 -15.14
C VAL A 112 -6.10 5.17 -15.47
N ARG A 113 -5.23 4.21 -15.81
CA ARG A 113 -3.85 4.51 -16.24
C ARG A 113 -3.91 5.43 -17.46
N PRO A 114 -3.44 6.69 -17.38
CA PRO A 114 -3.28 7.50 -18.57
C PRO A 114 -2.12 6.92 -19.39
N VAL A 115 -2.34 6.75 -20.69
CA VAL A 115 -1.24 6.62 -21.65
C VAL A 115 -0.49 7.95 -21.65
N ALA A 116 0.80 7.86 -21.32
CA ALA A 116 1.82 8.90 -21.21
C ALA A 116 1.52 10.30 -21.79
N SER A 117 1.65 11.32 -20.93
CA SER A 117 2.38 12.56 -21.23
C SER A 117 2.81 13.20 -19.90
N ASP A 118 4.04 13.70 -19.88
CA ASP A 118 4.88 14.02 -18.72
C ASP A 118 4.24 14.88 -17.61
N ALA A 119 4.24 14.35 -16.37
CA ALA A 119 4.74 15.00 -15.15
C ALA A 119 4.42 14.14 -13.89
N GLN A 120 5.48 13.55 -13.33
CA GLN A 120 5.70 13.12 -11.93
C GLN A 120 4.49 12.91 -10.98
N ALA A 121 4.17 11.64 -10.69
CA ALA A 121 4.06 11.10 -9.32
C ALA A 121 3.67 9.59 -9.35
N LEU A 122 4.69 8.75 -9.17
CA LEU A 122 4.68 7.41 -8.55
C LEU A 122 3.49 6.47 -8.82
N ALA A 123 3.50 5.82 -10.00
CA ALA A 123 2.94 4.48 -10.19
C ALA A 123 4.11 3.46 -10.32
N PRO A 124 3.96 2.21 -9.84
CA PRO A 124 5.00 1.20 -9.99
C PRO A 124 5.20 0.86 -11.48
N PRO A 125 6.45 0.68 -11.94
CA PRO A 125 6.70 0.40 -13.35
C PRO A 125 6.10 -0.96 -13.75
N PRO A 126 5.68 -1.11 -15.02
CA PRO A 126 5.33 -2.41 -15.57
C PRO A 126 6.54 -3.34 -15.52
N SER A 127 6.33 -4.56 -15.02
CA SER A 127 7.27 -5.68 -15.19
C SER A 127 7.57 -5.86 -16.68
N GLY A 128 8.75 -5.41 -17.14
CA GLY A 128 9.13 -5.54 -18.55
C GLY A 128 10.15 -4.55 -19.11
N SER A 129 10.71 -3.63 -18.32
CA SER A 129 11.93 -2.90 -18.70
C SER A 129 13.12 -3.46 -17.92
N LEU A 130 14.29 -3.54 -18.55
CA LEU A 130 15.56 -3.92 -17.92
C LEU A 130 15.72 -3.10 -16.64
N SER A 131 15.37 -3.71 -15.51
CA SER A 131 15.12 -2.96 -14.28
C SER A 131 16.47 -2.56 -13.72
N GLU A 132 16.78 -1.28 -13.81
CA GLU A 132 18.05 -0.76 -13.31
C GLU A 132 18.23 -1.17 -11.84
N PRO A 133 19.45 -1.61 -11.47
CA PRO A 133 19.73 -2.07 -10.12
C PRO A 133 19.40 -0.99 -9.11
N LEU A 134 18.72 -1.37 -8.04
CA LEU A 134 18.29 -0.46 -7.00
C LEU A 134 19.49 -0.02 -6.16
N VAL A 135 19.84 1.27 -6.22
CA VAL A 135 20.94 1.85 -5.42
C VAL A 135 20.53 2.06 -3.95
N LYS A 136 19.28 2.50 -3.71
CA LYS A 136 18.72 2.74 -2.36
C LYS A 136 17.29 2.21 -2.25
N LEU A 137 16.94 1.67 -1.08
CA LEU A 137 15.59 1.22 -0.74
C LEU A 137 14.74 2.41 -0.26
N PRO A 138 13.68 2.82 -0.98
CA PRO A 138 12.76 3.83 -0.50
C PRO A 138 11.86 3.21 0.57
N VAL A 139 11.96 3.71 1.81
CA VAL A 139 11.15 3.26 2.95
C VAL A 139 10.43 4.43 3.62
N GLU A 140 9.23 4.22 4.13
CA GLU A 140 8.49 5.23 4.89
C GLU A 140 8.99 5.30 6.34
N LYS A 141 9.27 6.53 6.80
CA LYS A 141 9.62 6.82 8.19
C LYS A 141 8.97 8.13 8.61
N GLY A 142 8.01 8.07 9.53
CA GLY A 142 7.24 9.24 9.97
C GLY A 142 6.36 9.81 8.86
N GLN A 143 6.61 11.05 8.45
CA GLN A 143 5.84 11.75 7.40
C GLN A 143 6.53 11.76 6.03
N GLY A 144 7.65 11.04 5.85
CA GLY A 144 8.44 11.10 4.61
C GLY A 144 9.05 9.76 4.17
N ILE A 145 9.69 9.79 2.99
CA ILE A 145 10.44 8.66 2.43
C ILE A 145 11.91 8.84 2.79
N VAL A 146 12.50 7.81 3.38
CA VAL A 146 13.92 7.69 3.66
C VAL A 146 14.55 6.71 2.68
N LEU A 147 15.72 7.05 2.17
CA LEU A 147 16.49 6.19 1.26
C LEU A 147 17.48 5.34 2.06
N LEU A 148 17.09 4.11 2.37
CA LEU A 148 17.89 3.15 3.12
C LEU A 148 18.95 2.49 2.21
N ASP A 149 20.14 2.22 2.74
CA ASP A 149 21.10 1.38 2.04
C ASP A 149 20.60 -0.08 2.02
N PRO A 150 20.55 -0.76 0.86
CA PRO A 150 20.22 -2.17 0.82
C PRO A 150 21.11 -3.01 1.77
N ALA A 151 22.37 -2.62 1.99
CA ALA A 151 23.24 -3.32 2.91
C ALA A 151 22.72 -3.34 4.36
N ASP A 152 21.93 -2.35 4.78
CA ASP A 152 21.35 -2.25 6.13
C ASP A 152 20.10 -3.13 6.30
N ALA A 153 19.50 -3.58 5.19
CA ALA A 153 18.37 -4.50 5.21
C ALA A 153 18.82 -5.92 5.57
N VAL A 154 18.26 -6.46 6.65
CA VAL A 154 18.52 -7.82 7.13
C VAL A 154 17.65 -8.82 6.37
N TYR A 155 16.34 -8.58 6.33
CA TYR A 155 15.41 -9.35 5.49
C TYR A 155 14.21 -8.49 5.11
N LEU A 156 13.51 -8.92 4.06
CA LEU A 156 12.33 -8.28 3.53
C LEU A 156 11.18 -9.27 3.60
N GLN A 157 10.03 -8.80 4.05
CA GLN A 157 8.82 -9.59 4.25
C GLN A 157 7.68 -9.01 3.42
N ALA A 158 6.91 -9.87 2.76
CA ALA A 158 5.71 -9.44 2.06
C ALA A 158 4.64 -9.01 3.06
N ASP A 159 4.05 -7.85 2.81
CA ASP A 159 2.85 -7.36 3.46
C ASP A 159 1.82 -7.02 2.36
N GLY A 160 1.07 -8.04 1.95
CA GLY A 160 0.18 -7.95 0.78
C GLY A 160 0.93 -7.69 -0.52
N HIS A 161 0.69 -6.53 -1.14
CA HIS A 161 1.38 -6.06 -2.35
C HIS A 161 2.61 -5.17 -2.04
N TYR A 162 2.94 -5.02 -0.77
CA TYR A 162 4.03 -4.19 -0.27
C TYR A 162 5.08 -5.04 0.42
N THR A 163 6.13 -4.36 0.87
CA THR A 163 7.24 -5.00 1.55
C THR A 163 7.57 -4.29 2.83
N THR A 164 7.67 -5.04 3.92
CA THR A 164 8.29 -4.57 5.17
C THR A 164 9.76 -4.91 5.13
N VAL A 165 10.61 -3.89 5.23
CA VAL A 165 12.07 -3.99 5.27
C VAL A 165 12.52 -4.02 6.73
N HIS A 166 13.12 -5.12 7.15
CA HIS A 166 13.63 -5.30 8.50
C HIS A 166 15.13 -5.01 8.54
N THR A 167 15.55 -4.20 9.50
CA THR A 167 16.93 -3.73 9.69
C THR A 167 17.36 -3.97 11.13
N GLY A 168 18.60 -3.62 11.48
CA GLY A 168 19.03 -3.61 12.89
C GLY A 168 18.30 -2.59 13.76
N ASP A 169 17.81 -1.49 13.16
CA ASP A 169 17.17 -0.36 13.86
C ASP A 169 15.65 -0.50 13.96
N GLY A 170 15.06 -1.49 13.28
CA GLY A 170 13.63 -1.73 13.25
C GLY A 170 13.10 -2.10 11.88
N ALA A 171 11.78 -2.04 11.74
CA ALA A 171 11.05 -2.38 10.52
C ALA A 171 10.48 -1.13 9.86
N PHE A 172 10.61 -1.04 8.53
CA PHE A 172 10.15 0.08 7.74
C PHE A 172 9.26 -0.39 6.58
N PHE A 173 8.25 0.39 6.24
CA PHE A 173 7.36 0.09 5.12
C PHE A 173 7.99 0.50 3.80
N CYS A 174 7.91 -0.34 2.78
CA CYS A 174 8.35 -0.07 1.42
C CYS A 174 7.19 -0.31 0.45
N GLY A 175 6.90 0.71 -0.36
CA GLY A 175 5.82 0.68 -1.35
C GLY A 175 6.05 -0.27 -2.53
N LEU A 176 7.22 -0.91 -2.62
CA LEU A 176 7.56 -1.83 -3.71
C LEU A 176 7.22 -3.29 -3.34
N PRO A 177 6.68 -4.09 -4.26
CA PRO A 177 6.43 -5.51 -4.02
C PRO A 177 7.73 -6.32 -4.03
N LEU A 178 7.75 -7.45 -3.31
CA LEU A 178 8.92 -8.36 -3.29
C LEU A 178 9.37 -8.82 -4.69
N SER A 179 8.46 -8.96 -5.65
CA SER A 179 8.82 -9.33 -7.03
C SER A 179 9.66 -8.27 -7.73
N GLU A 180 9.35 -6.99 -7.49
CA GLU A 180 10.12 -5.89 -8.06
C GLU A 180 11.47 -5.76 -7.34
N LEU A 181 11.46 -5.88 -6.02
CA LEU A 181 12.70 -5.86 -5.22
C LEU A 181 13.62 -7.04 -5.57
N GLU A 182 13.10 -8.24 -5.80
CA GLU A 182 13.87 -9.40 -6.25
C GLU A 182 14.55 -9.15 -7.61
N ALA A 183 13.90 -8.41 -8.52
CA ALA A 183 14.45 -8.10 -9.84
C ALA A 183 15.53 -7.01 -9.81
N ARG A 184 15.48 -6.11 -8.82
CA ARG A 184 16.35 -4.91 -8.77
C ARG A 184 17.46 -4.98 -7.73
N LEU A 185 17.30 -5.79 -6.68
CA LEU A 185 18.32 -5.98 -5.65
C LEU A 185 19.45 -6.87 -6.17
N ASP A 186 20.67 -6.63 -5.69
CA ASP A 186 21.84 -7.43 -6.06
C ASP A 186 21.58 -8.91 -5.75
N PRO A 187 21.46 -9.79 -6.77
CA PRO A 187 21.13 -11.18 -6.54
C PRO A 187 22.22 -11.88 -5.75
N ARG A 188 23.48 -11.40 -5.72
CA ARG A 188 24.58 -11.98 -4.92
C ARG A 188 24.35 -11.80 -3.42
N SER A 189 23.76 -10.69 -3.03
CA SER A 189 23.50 -10.35 -1.63
C SER A 189 22.10 -10.76 -1.20
N PHE A 190 21.11 -10.69 -2.10
CA PHE A 190 19.70 -10.96 -1.78
C PHE A 190 19.18 -12.24 -2.42
N VAL A 191 18.50 -13.05 -1.61
CA VAL A 191 17.89 -14.29 -2.07
C VAL A 191 16.45 -14.38 -1.60
N ARG A 192 15.54 -14.59 -2.54
CA ARG A 192 14.16 -14.90 -2.21
C ARG A 192 14.04 -16.37 -1.81
N THR A 193 13.74 -16.60 -0.54
CA THR A 193 13.71 -17.92 0.09
C THR A 193 12.30 -18.52 0.11
N HIS A 194 11.30 -17.65 0.22
CA HIS A 194 9.89 -18.00 0.27
C HIS A 194 9.08 -16.97 -0.54
N ARG A 195 7.82 -17.31 -0.89
CA ARG A 195 6.94 -16.39 -1.62
C ARG A 195 6.79 -15.03 -0.92
N GLY A 196 6.89 -15.01 0.41
CA GLY A 196 6.77 -13.82 1.24
C GLY A 196 8.07 -13.35 1.88
N TYR A 197 9.25 -13.85 1.47
CA TYR A 197 10.51 -13.45 2.10
C TYR A 197 11.69 -13.35 1.12
N ILE A 198 12.48 -12.29 1.26
CA ILE A 198 13.82 -12.13 0.69
C ILE A 198 14.80 -11.92 1.84
N VAL A 199 15.90 -12.66 1.86
CA VAL A 199 16.95 -12.50 2.89
C VAL A 199 18.16 -11.81 2.29
N ASN A 200 18.84 -10.99 3.09
CA ASN A 200 20.18 -10.53 2.79
C ASN A 200 21.19 -11.53 3.38
N LEU A 201 21.94 -12.21 2.52
CA LEU A 201 22.91 -13.23 2.91
C LEU A 201 24.04 -12.67 3.77
N ARG A 202 24.34 -11.36 3.69
CA ARG A 202 25.35 -10.71 4.54
C ARG A 202 24.99 -10.77 6.02
N HIS A 203 23.69 -10.87 6.32
CA HIS A 203 23.15 -10.93 7.68
C HIS A 203 22.66 -12.32 8.06
N ALA A 204 22.82 -13.33 7.20
CA ALA A 204 22.46 -14.71 7.51
C ALA A 204 23.54 -15.34 8.42
N ARG A 205 23.15 -15.82 9.60
CA ARG A 205 24.07 -16.45 10.57
C ARG A 205 24.12 -17.96 10.46
N ALA A 206 22.99 -18.59 10.19
CA ALA A 206 22.87 -20.04 10.09
C ALA A 206 21.69 -20.43 9.21
N VAL A 207 21.74 -21.66 8.71
CA VAL A 207 20.60 -22.35 8.10
C VAL A 207 20.25 -23.53 9.00
N GLU A 208 19.05 -23.52 9.55
CA GLU A 208 18.56 -24.55 10.46
C GLU A 208 17.34 -25.25 9.89
N ARG A 209 16.91 -26.34 10.53
CA ARG A 209 15.63 -26.99 10.22
C ARG A 209 14.56 -26.55 11.22
N GLN A 210 13.46 -26.04 10.72
CA GLN A 210 12.24 -25.73 11.46
C GLN A 210 11.07 -26.49 10.81
N ASP A 211 10.36 -27.31 11.59
CA ASP A 211 9.25 -28.15 11.11
C ASP A 211 9.60 -29.00 9.88
N GLY A 212 10.83 -29.54 9.87
CA GLY A 212 11.35 -30.34 8.76
C GLY A 212 11.74 -29.56 7.51
N ARG A 213 11.70 -28.22 7.53
CA ARG A 213 12.08 -27.33 6.41
C ARG A 213 13.28 -26.47 6.76
N ALA A 214 14.08 -26.11 5.77
CA ALA A 214 15.18 -25.17 5.98
C ALA A 214 14.63 -23.77 6.34
N ALA A 215 15.28 -23.10 7.27
CA ALA A 215 15.00 -21.73 7.68
C ALA A 215 16.31 -20.99 7.96
N PHE A 216 16.37 -19.71 7.60
CA PHE A 216 17.49 -18.85 7.92
C PHE A 216 17.35 -18.25 9.31
N VAL A 217 18.46 -18.23 10.04
CA VAL A 217 18.64 -17.43 11.25
C VAL A 217 19.33 -16.13 10.84
N MET A 218 18.65 -15.01 11.07
CA MET A 218 19.13 -13.68 10.69
C MET A 218 19.83 -12.98 11.86
N ALA A 219 20.71 -12.03 11.56
CA ALA A 219 21.51 -11.33 12.57
C ALA A 219 20.75 -10.27 13.40
N ALA A 220 19.50 -9.96 13.05
CA ALA A 220 18.69 -8.99 13.78
C ALA A 220 18.16 -9.57 15.12
N PRO A 221 18.30 -8.85 16.24
CA PRO A 221 17.77 -9.28 17.54
C PRO A 221 16.25 -9.51 17.48
N GLY A 222 15.79 -10.68 17.96
CA GLY A 222 14.36 -11.03 17.95
C GLY A 222 13.77 -11.32 16.57
N ALA A 223 14.60 -11.37 15.52
CA ALA A 223 14.12 -11.71 14.19
C ALA A 223 13.56 -13.15 14.14
N PRO A 224 12.38 -13.34 13.53
CA PRO A 224 11.85 -14.68 13.31
C PRO A 224 12.77 -15.46 12.36
N ARG A 225 12.78 -16.78 12.52
CA ARG A 225 13.39 -17.69 11.55
C ARG A 225 12.70 -17.50 10.18
N VAL A 226 13.48 -17.20 9.15
CA VAL A 226 12.94 -16.93 7.80
C VAL A 226 12.82 -18.25 7.02
N PRO A 227 11.61 -18.71 6.65
CA PRO A 227 11.43 -20.01 6.04
C PRO A 227 12.01 -20.07 4.62
N VAL A 228 12.47 -21.26 4.22
CA VAL A 228 12.87 -21.58 2.86
C VAL A 228 11.83 -22.53 2.26
N SER A 229 11.31 -22.17 1.08
CA SER A 229 10.37 -23.02 0.35
C SER A 229 11.07 -24.25 -0.21
N ARG A 230 10.36 -25.38 -0.29
CA ARG A 230 10.91 -26.65 -0.80
C ARG A 230 11.51 -26.50 -2.19
N ASN A 231 10.81 -25.81 -3.09
CA ASN A 231 11.25 -25.58 -4.47
C ASN A 231 12.54 -24.72 -4.57
N ARG A 232 12.88 -23.96 -3.53
CA ARG A 232 14.07 -23.10 -3.52
C ARG A 232 15.18 -23.63 -2.62
N ALA A 233 14.92 -24.66 -1.81
CA ALA A 233 15.89 -25.23 -0.89
C ALA A 233 17.11 -25.81 -1.61
N ASP A 234 16.91 -26.54 -2.70
CA ASP A 234 18.03 -27.16 -3.43
C ASP A 234 18.87 -26.15 -4.21
N ALA A 235 18.25 -25.12 -4.78
CA ALA A 235 18.95 -24.01 -5.41
C ALA A 235 19.79 -23.23 -4.39
N LEU A 236 19.25 -23.03 -3.20
CA LEU A 236 19.92 -22.32 -2.11
C LEU A 236 21.11 -23.12 -1.54
N LYS A 237 20.95 -24.43 -1.34
CA LYS A 237 22.03 -25.32 -0.89
C LYS A 237 23.23 -25.27 -1.83
N LYS A 238 22.99 -25.40 -3.13
CA LYS A 238 24.04 -25.27 -4.17
C LYS A 238 24.76 -23.93 -4.09
N ARG A 239 24.02 -22.85 -3.80
CA ARG A 239 24.56 -21.50 -3.71
C ARG A 239 25.42 -21.24 -2.47
N LEU A 240 25.12 -21.92 -1.38
CA LEU A 240 25.82 -21.80 -0.10
C LEU A 240 26.81 -22.95 0.16
N ALA A 241 26.97 -23.86 -0.80
CA ALA A 241 27.77 -25.08 -0.69
C ALA A 241 27.40 -25.95 0.54
N LEU A 242 26.09 -26.06 0.81
CA LEU A 242 25.48 -26.86 1.90
C LEU A 242 24.81 -28.14 1.40
#